data_AF-A0A447MWI4-F1
#
_entry.id   AF-A0A447MWI4-F1
#
_cell.length_a   1.000
_cell.length_b   1.000
_cell.length_c   1.000
_cell.angle_alpha   90.00
_cell.angle_beta   90.00
_cell.angle_gamma   90.00
#
_symmetry.space_group_name_H-M   'P 1'
#
loop_
_entity.id
_entity.type
_entity.pdbx_description
1 polymer ?
#
loop_
_entity_poly.entity_id
_entity_poly.type
_entity_poly.pdbx_seq_one_letter_code
_entity_poly.pdbx_strand_id
1 'polypeptide(L)'
;MPTVITHAAVPLCLGAGLGLKVIPPRLLFAGVVLAMLPDADVLAFKFGVAYGNVFGHRGFTHSLLFAFVLPLLCVLAGRRWFRAGQVRCWLFLTVSLLSHSLLDSITTGW
;
A
#
# COMPACT_ATOMS: atom_id res chain seq x y z
N MET A 1 -9.40 15.13 -2.04
CA MET A 1 -8.02 14.66 -2.19
C MET A 1 -7.72 13.79 -0.97
N PRO A 2 -7.74 12.47 -1.10
CA PRO A 2 -7.24 11.62 -0.04
C PRO A 2 -5.78 12.02 0.19
N THR A 3 -5.45 12.28 1.45
CA THR A 3 -4.09 12.60 1.84
C THR A 3 -3.41 11.30 2.26
N VAL A 4 -2.08 11.29 2.24
CA VAL A 4 -1.21 10.31 2.92
C VAL A 4 -1.89 9.80 4.21
N ILE A 5 -2.36 10.70 5.07
CA ILE A 5 -3.03 10.39 6.35
C ILE A 5 -4.28 9.50 6.18
N THR A 6 -5.13 9.74 5.17
CA THR A 6 -6.32 8.92 4.91
C THR A 6 -5.98 7.52 4.41
N HIS A 7 -4.86 7.36 3.72
CA HIS A 7 -4.37 6.05 3.28
C HIS A 7 -3.74 5.25 4.43
N ALA A 8 -3.14 5.90 5.43
CA ALA A 8 -2.77 5.25 6.70
C ALA A 8 -3.98 4.76 7.48
N ALA A 9 -5.08 5.50 7.44
CA ALA A 9 -6.23 5.24 8.28
C ALA A 9 -6.86 3.87 8.00
N VAL A 10 -6.89 3.42 6.73
CA VAL A 10 -7.47 2.13 6.34
C VAL A 10 -6.76 0.93 6.97
N PRO A 11 -5.44 0.71 6.80
CA PRO A 11 -4.72 -0.39 7.45
C PRO A 11 -4.72 -0.28 8.98
N LEU A 12 -4.75 0.93 9.54
CA LEU A 12 -4.87 1.15 10.98
C LEU A 12 -6.23 0.72 11.53
N CYS A 13 -7.33 1.11 10.88
CA CYS A 13 -8.68 0.68 11.24
C CYS A 13 -8.87 -0.83 11.09
N LEU A 14 -8.33 -1.42 10.02
CA LEU A 14 -8.36 -2.88 9.81
C LEU A 14 -7.57 -3.62 10.90
N GLY A 15 -6.39 -3.15 11.27
CA GLY A 15 -5.62 -3.75 12.36
C GLY A 15 -6.23 -3.55 13.74
N ALA A 16 -6.88 -2.42 13.99
CA ALA A 16 -7.63 -2.17 15.21
C ALA A 16 -8.87 -3.08 15.30
N GLY A 17 -9.61 -3.25 14.19
CA GLY A 17 -10.84 -4.06 14.13
C GLY A 17 -10.60 -5.57 14.19
N LEU A 18 -9.53 -6.07 13.55
CA LEU A 18 -9.18 -7.50 13.57
C LEU A 18 -8.30 -7.88 14.77
N GLY A 19 -7.68 -6.89 15.42
CA GLY A 19 -6.85 -7.05 16.59
C GLY A 19 -5.43 -7.56 16.31
N LEU A 20 -4.51 -7.24 17.23
CA LEU A 20 -3.08 -7.54 17.11
C LEU A 20 -2.73 -9.03 17.16
N LYS A 21 -3.67 -9.88 17.55
CA LYS A 21 -3.55 -11.35 17.48
C LYS A 21 -3.69 -11.87 16.05
N VAL A 22 -4.50 -11.20 15.22
CA VAL A 22 -4.76 -11.58 13.82
C VAL A 22 -3.80 -10.85 12.90
N ILE A 23 -3.58 -9.56 13.14
CA ILE A 23 -2.64 -8.71 12.39
C ILE A 23 -1.51 -8.31 13.33
N PRO A 24 -0.35 -8.99 13.30
CA PRO A 24 0.76 -8.64 14.16
C PRO A 24 1.25 -7.21 13.86
N PRO A 25 1.81 -6.50 14.86
CA PRO A 25 2.19 -5.10 14.70
C PRO A 25 3.19 -4.85 13.57
N ARG A 26 4.04 -5.85 13.26
CA ARG A 26 4.96 -5.81 12.10
C ARG A 26 4.23 -5.81 10.76
N LEU A 27 3.14 -6.58 10.65
CA LEU A 27 2.31 -6.64 9.45
C LEU A 27 1.49 -5.36 9.31
N LEU A 28 0.94 -4.85 10.41
CA LEU A 28 0.24 -3.55 10.42
C LEU A 28 1.17 -2.42 9.98
N PHE A 29 2.38 -2.35 10.54
CA PHE A 29 3.36 -1.33 10.14
C PHE A 29 3.71 -1.42 8.66
N ALA A 30 3.93 -2.63 8.14
CA ALA A 30 4.17 -2.82 6.71
C ALA A 30 2.97 -2.42 5.86
N GLY A 31 1.73 -2.71 6.26
CA GLY A 31 0.53 -2.28 5.54
C GLY A 31 0.38 -0.77 5.50
N VAL A 32 0.67 -0.08 6.61
CA VAL A 32 0.70 1.39 6.66
C VAL A 32 1.76 1.94 5.71
N VAL A 33 3.00 1.45 5.78
CA VAL A 33 4.08 1.92 4.88
C VAL A 33 3.75 1.63 3.42
N LEU A 34 3.18 0.45 3.12
CA LEU A 34 2.81 0.06 1.76
C LEU A 34 1.70 0.96 1.20
N ALA A 35 0.69 1.29 2.01
CA ALA A 35 -0.41 2.16 1.60
C ALA A 35 0.03 3.61 1.31
N MET A 36 1.19 4.02 1.80
CA MET A 36 1.82 5.33 1.52
C MET A 36 2.81 5.29 0.37
N LEU A 37 3.23 4.10 -0.05
CA LEU A 37 4.25 3.94 -1.09
C LEU A 37 3.82 4.59 -2.42
N PRO A 38 2.55 4.52 -2.85
CA PRO A 38 2.10 5.21 -4.05
C PRO A 38 2.00 6.73 -3.91
N ASP A 39 2.11 7.31 -2.71
CA ASP A 39 2.25 8.77 -2.54
C ASP A 39 3.73 9.20 -2.54
N ALA A 40 4.64 8.25 -2.28
CA ALA A 40 6.08 8.50 -2.25
C ALA A 40 6.70 8.58 -3.66
N ASP A 41 5.95 8.29 -4.72
CA ASP A 41 6.35 8.54 -6.10
C ASP A 41 6.54 10.05 -6.40
N VAL A 42 6.01 10.95 -5.56
CA VAL A 42 6.41 12.37 -5.50
C VAL A 42 7.93 12.53 -5.33
N LEU A 43 8.56 11.67 -4.53
CA LEU A 43 10.00 11.70 -4.30
C LEU A 43 10.78 11.17 -5.51
N ALA A 44 10.20 10.27 -6.31
CA ALA A 44 10.80 9.81 -7.57
C ALA A 44 10.91 10.97 -8.60
N PHE A 45 9.97 11.93 -8.59
CA PHE A 45 10.13 13.18 -9.35
C PHE A 45 11.33 14.00 -8.87
N LYS A 46 11.61 13.99 -7.57
CA LYS A 46 12.76 14.69 -6.98
C LYS A 46 14.12 14.08 -7.36
N PHE A 47 14.13 12.80 -7.78
CA PHE A 47 15.30 12.10 -8.32
C PHE A 47 15.41 12.16 -9.86
N GLY A 48 14.57 12.95 -10.54
CA GLY A 48 14.70 13.22 -11.98
C GLY A 48 13.92 12.28 -12.91
N VAL A 49 12.97 11.48 -12.39
CA VAL A 49 12.08 10.68 -13.23
C VAL A 49 10.98 11.58 -13.81
N ALA A 50 10.94 11.74 -15.14
CA ALA A 50 10.03 12.67 -15.81
C ALA A 50 8.54 12.32 -15.64
N TYR A 51 7.70 13.37 -15.53
CA TYR A 51 6.23 13.38 -15.36
C TYR A 51 5.41 12.61 -16.41
N GLY A 52 6.04 12.15 -17.50
CA GLY A 52 5.41 11.45 -18.62
C GLY A 52 5.81 9.98 -18.79
N ASN A 53 6.59 9.41 -17.87
CA ASN A 53 6.97 8.00 -17.95
C ASN A 53 5.93 7.12 -17.23
N VAL A 54 5.86 5.82 -17.55
CA VAL A 54 4.89 4.86 -16.98
C VAL A 54 4.89 4.84 -15.44
N PHE A 55 5.94 5.37 -14.80
CA PHE A 55 6.12 5.51 -13.35
C PHE A 55 5.69 6.87 -12.75
N GLY A 56 5.03 7.74 -13.52
CA GLY A 56 4.54 9.04 -13.05
C GLY A 56 3.28 8.95 -12.16
N HIS A 57 2.79 10.11 -11.72
CA HIS A 57 1.95 10.36 -10.53
C HIS A 57 0.60 9.60 -10.45
N ARG A 58 0.15 8.99 -11.57
CA ARG A 58 -1.06 8.16 -11.67
C ARG A 58 -0.85 6.90 -12.52
N GLY A 59 0.41 6.55 -12.78
CA GLY A 59 0.78 5.47 -13.68
C GLY A 59 0.82 4.12 -12.96
N PHE A 60 1.98 3.48 -13.03
CA PHE A 60 2.19 2.11 -12.56
C PHE A 60 1.83 1.90 -11.08
N THR A 61 2.13 2.89 -10.21
CA THR A 61 1.87 2.81 -8.76
C THR A 61 0.38 2.74 -8.41
N HIS A 62 -0.49 3.25 -9.29
CA HIS A 62 -1.94 3.26 -9.14
C HIS A 62 -2.63 2.13 -9.92
N SER A 63 -1.87 1.25 -10.57
CA SER A 63 -2.41 0.14 -11.35
C SER A 63 -2.82 -1.04 -10.47
N LEU A 64 -3.92 -1.71 -10.82
CA LEU A 64 -4.36 -2.94 -10.13
C LEU A 64 -3.25 -4.01 -10.09
N LEU A 65 -2.48 -4.14 -11.18
CA LEU A 65 -1.33 -5.05 -11.22
C LEU A 65 -0.31 -4.77 -10.12
N PHE A 66 0.02 -3.51 -9.88
CA PHE A 66 0.93 -3.11 -8.81
C PHE A 66 0.35 -3.42 -7.44
N ALA A 67 -0.96 -3.20 -7.28
CA ALA A 67 -1.70 -3.51 -6.06
C ALA A 67 -1.69 -5.00 -5.69
N PHE A 68 -1.48 -5.93 -6.64
CA PHE A 68 -1.38 -7.37 -6.37
C PHE A 68 0.07 -7.90 -6.33
N VAL A 69 0.93 -7.41 -7.22
CA VAL A 69 2.31 -7.89 -7.36
C VAL A 69 3.20 -7.41 -6.21
N LEU A 70 3.08 -6.14 -5.80
CA LEU A 70 3.92 -5.60 -4.73
C LEU A 70 3.68 -6.30 -3.37
N PRO A 71 2.44 -6.51 -2.90
CA PRO A 71 2.17 -7.30 -1.71
C PRO A 71 2.70 -8.73 -1.80
N LEU A 72 2.64 -9.35 -2.98
CA LEU A 72 3.15 -10.71 -3.20
C LEU A 72 4.67 -10.73 -3.01
N LEU A 73 5.40 -9.80 -3.62
CA LEU A 73 6.84 -9.66 -3.43
C LEU A 73 7.20 -9.39 -1.96
N CYS A 74 6.46 -8.51 -1.27
CA CYS A 74 6.67 -8.26 0.15
C CYS A 74 6.47 -9.51 1.02
N VAL A 75 5.46 -10.32 0.73
CA VAL A 75 5.22 -11.58 1.48
C VAL A 75 6.28 -12.64 1.19
N LEU A 76 6.78 -12.71 -0.05
CA LEU A 76 7.85 -13.62 -0.43
C LEU A 76 9.17 -13.23 0.23
N ALA A 77 9.56 -11.94 0.18
CA ALA A 77 10.78 -11.43 0.81
C ALA A 77 10.69 -11.40 2.35
N GLY A 78 9.52 -11.03 2.88
CA GLY A 78 9.26 -10.84 4.31
C GLY A 78 8.67 -12.05 5.02
N ARG A 79 8.69 -13.26 4.41
CA ARG A 79 8.05 -14.47 4.95
C ARG A 79 8.43 -14.76 6.41
N ARG A 80 9.69 -14.53 6.78
CA ARG A 80 10.19 -14.73 8.15
C ARG A 80 9.89 -13.56 9.10
N TRP A 81 9.55 -12.39 8.56
CA TRP A 81 9.34 -11.16 9.32
C TRP A 81 7.93 -11.03 9.88
N PHE A 82 6.92 -11.46 9.10
CA PHE A 82 5.51 -11.17 9.41
C PHE A 82 4.88 -12.04 10.48
N ARG A 83 5.52 -13.16 10.91
CA ARG A 83 5.03 -14.07 11.97
C ARG A 83 3.52 -14.41 11.86
N ALA A 84 2.98 -14.42 10.64
CA ALA A 84 1.58 -14.72 10.32
C ALA A 84 1.51 -15.53 9.01
N GLY A 85 0.39 -16.21 8.77
CA GLY A 85 0.20 -17.03 7.58
C GLY A 85 0.31 -16.20 6.29
N GLN A 86 1.01 -16.71 5.27
CA GLN A 86 1.30 -15.96 4.04
C GLN A 86 0.06 -15.41 3.34
N VAL A 87 -1.02 -16.19 3.29
CA VAL A 87 -2.28 -15.75 2.67
C VAL A 87 -2.88 -14.57 3.42
N ARG A 88 -2.82 -14.56 4.76
CA ARG A 88 -3.29 -13.43 5.57
C ARG A 88 -2.45 -12.19 5.36
N CYS A 89 -1.12 -12.33 5.34
CA CYS A 89 -0.21 -11.23 5.06
C CYS A 89 -0.48 -10.63 3.67
N TRP A 90 -0.63 -11.49 2.67
CA TRP A 90 -0.88 -11.06 1.31
C TRP A 90 -2.23 -10.35 1.20
N LEU A 91 -3.32 -10.94 1.70
CA LEU A 91 -4.64 -10.31 1.70
C LEU A 91 -4.63 -8.95 2.39
N PHE A 92 -4.02 -8.84 3.57
CA PHE A 92 -3.98 -7.58 4.32
C PHE A 92 -3.20 -6.49 3.56
N LEU A 93 -2.03 -6.82 3.02
CA LEU A 93 -1.20 -5.88 2.26
C LEU A 93 -1.86 -5.48 0.94
N THR A 94 -2.49 -6.42 0.24
CA THR A 94 -3.26 -6.16 -0.98
C THR A 94 -4.44 -5.27 -0.72
N VAL A 95 -5.27 -5.54 0.30
CA VAL A 95 -6.41 -4.68 0.65
C VAL A 95 -5.95 -3.28 1.04
N SER A 96 -4.84 -3.17 1.78
CA SER A 96 -4.27 -1.86 2.17
C SER A 96 -3.87 -1.04 0.94
N LEU A 97 -3.14 -1.65 0.00
CA LEU A 97 -2.68 -0.97 -1.22
C LEU A 97 -3.82 -0.72 -2.23
N LEU A 98 -4.76 -1.66 -2.36
CA LEU A 98 -5.92 -1.52 -3.21
C LEU A 98 -6.85 -0.41 -2.71
N SER A 99 -6.97 -0.24 -1.39
CA SER A 99 -7.75 0.85 -0.80
C SER A 99 -7.20 2.22 -1.21
N HIS A 100 -5.89 2.33 -1.38
CA HIS A 100 -5.26 3.54 -1.89
C HIS A 100 -5.71 3.85 -3.33
N SER A 101 -5.50 2.91 -4.25
CA SER A 101 -5.90 3.09 -5.66
C SER A 101 -7.41 3.29 -5.83
N LEU A 102 -8.22 2.63 -4.99
CA LEU A 102 -9.69 2.76 -5.02
C LEU A 102 -10.14 4.14 -4.51
N LEU A 103 -9.62 4.61 -3.38
CA LEU A 103 -9.94 5.93 -2.85
C LEU A 103 -9.53 7.03 -3.82
N ASP A 104 -8.36 6.91 -4.42
CA ASP A 104 -7.88 7.89 -5.40
C ASP A 104 -8.70 7.85 -6.71
N SER A 105 -9.22 6.68 -7.11
CA SER A 105 -10.14 6.57 -8.25
C SER A 105 -11.54 7.18 -8.00
N ILE A 106 -12.00 7.20 -6.74
CA ILE A 106 -13.31 7.75 -6.35
C ILE A 106 -13.23 9.27 -6.16
N THR A 107 -12.04 9.83 -5.98
CA THR A 107 -11.84 11.28 -5.89
C THR A 107 -11.23 11.82 -7.17
N THR A 108 -11.82 12.86 -7.75
CA THR A 108 -11.15 13.66 -8.77
C THR A 108 -9.99 14.41 -8.10
N GLY A 109 -8.79 13.83 -8.07
CA GLY A 109 -7.58 14.54 -7.67
C GLY A 109 -7.32 15.66 -8.68
N TRP A 110 -7.35 16.90 -8.20
CA TRP A 110 -6.85 18.09 -8.90
C TRP A 110 -5.54 18.50 -8.26
#